data_AF-A0A286TXA4-F1
#
_entry.id   AF-A0A286TXA4-F1
#
_cell.length_a   1.000
_cell.length_b   1.000
_cell.length_c   1.000
_cell.angle_alpha   90.00
_cell.angle_beta   90.00
_cell.angle_gamma   90.00
#
_symmetry.space_group_name_H-M   'P 1'
#
loop_
_entity.id
_entity.type
_entity.pdbx_description
1 polymer ?
#
loop_
_entity_poly.entity_id
_entity_poly.type
_entity_poly.pdbx_seq_one_letter_code
_entity_poly.pdbx_strand_id
1 'polypeptide(L)' 'MYSREALFDIFERILQFEKDAKTVYDDCIEKLEDETAINILQSIRNEEKGHIELAKRLIELIQE' A
#
# COMPACT_ATOMS: atom_id res chain seq x y z
N MET A 1 7.59 -15.87 18.80
CA MET A 1 7.00 -16.17 17.48
C MET A 1 5.57 -15.64 17.50
N TYR A 2 5.16 -14.87 16.50
CA TYR A 2 3.78 -14.36 16.45
C TYR A 2 2.78 -15.51 16.22
N SER A 3 1.57 -15.41 16.79
CA SER A 3 0.46 -16.29 16.43
C SER A 3 -0.06 -15.94 15.03
N ARG A 4 -0.81 -16.85 14.38
CA ARG A 4 -1.45 -16.55 13.09
C ARG A 4 -2.40 -15.37 13.19
N GLU A 5 -3.21 -15.31 14.25
CA GLU A 5 -4.12 -14.20 14.54
C GLU A 5 -3.37 -12.88 14.66
N ALA A 6 -2.26 -12.85 15.42
CA ALA A 6 -1.45 -11.64 15.55
C ALA A 6 -0.82 -11.21 14.22
N LEU A 7 -0.38 -12.16 13.38
CA LEU A 7 0.14 -11.85 12.06
C LEU A 7 -0.95 -11.31 11.14
N PHE A 8 -2.15 -11.91 11.17
CA PHE A 8 -3.30 -11.45 10.39
C PHE A 8 -3.63 -9.98 10.72
N ASP A 9 -3.79 -9.64 12.00
CA ASP A 9 -4.07 -8.26 12.44
C ASP A 9 -2.96 -7.29 12.02
N ILE A 10 -1.69 -7.71 12.09
CA ILE A 10 -0.56 -6.90 11.65
C ILE A 10 -0.62 -6.64 10.14
N PHE A 11 -0.86 -7.67 9.33
CA PHE A 11 -0.88 -7.52 7.88
C PHE A 11 -2.14 -6.81 7.36
N GLU A 12 -3.29 -6.93 8.04
CA GLU A 12 -4.45 -6.09 7.74
C GLU A 12 -4.15 -4.60 7.98
N ARG A 13 -3.46 -4.27 9.08
CA ARG A 13 -3.03 -2.90 9.35
C ARG A 13 -2.03 -2.38 8.31
N ILE A 14 -1.08 -3.22 7.89
CA ILE A 14 -0.14 -2.88 6.82
C ILE A 14 -0.91 -2.65 5.52
N LEU A 15 -1.83 -3.55 5.14
CA LEU A 15 -2.65 -3.41 3.95
C LEU A 15 -3.44 -2.09 3.94
N GLN A 16 -3.99 -1.68 5.09
CA GLN A 16 -4.68 -0.40 5.20
C GLN A 16 -3.71 0.78 5.04
N PHE A 17 -2.54 0.71 5.66
CA PHE A 17 -1.50 1.74 5.54
C PHE A 17 -1.09 1.97 4.07
N GLU A 18 -0.85 0.90 3.31
CA GLU A 18 -0.48 1.02 1.89
C GLU A 18 -1.60 1.62 1.04
N LYS A 19 -2.86 1.28 1.34
CA LYS A 19 -4.03 1.88 0.66
C LYS A 19 -4.15 3.38 0.96
N ASP A 20 -3.92 3.77 2.20
CA ASP A 20 -3.97 5.17 2.62
C ASP A 20 -2.83 5.95 1.96
N ALA A 21 -1.59 5.42 1.98
CA ALA A 21 -0.44 6.02 1.31
C ALA A 21 -0.67 6.22 -0.19
N LYS A 22 -1.13 5.17 -0.88
CA LYS A 22 -1.52 5.24 -2.31
C LYS A 22 -2.54 6.36 -2.55
N THR A 23 -3.54 6.48 -1.69
CA THR A 23 -4.61 7.48 -1.83
C THR A 23 -4.06 8.89 -1.66
N VAL A 24 -3.17 9.12 -0.69
CA VAL A 24 -2.49 10.41 -0.51
C VAL A 24 -1.67 10.78 -1.75
N TYR A 25 -0.98 9.82 -2.37
CA TYR A 25 -0.24 10.10 -3.61
C TYR A 25 -1.16 10.40 -4.80
N ASP A 26 -2.27 9.66 -4.97
CA ASP A 26 -3.27 9.95 -6.00
C ASP A 26 -3.81 11.38 -5.83
N ASP A 27 -4.16 11.77 -4.59
CA ASP A 27 -4.60 13.12 -4.25
C ASP A 27 -3.57 14.21 -4.58
N CYS A 28 -2.27 13.94 -4.36
CA CYS A 28 -1.20 14.87 -4.70
C CYS A 28 -1.05 15.02 -6.22
N ILE A 29 -1.13 13.92 -6.96
CA ILE A 29 -1.00 13.90 -8.42
C ILE A 29 -2.11 14.75 -9.07
N GLU A 30 -3.33 14.71 -8.54
CA GLU A 30 -4.46 15.48 -9.06
C GLU A 30 -4.36 16.99 -8.81
N LYS A 31 -3.55 17.43 -7.84
CA LYS A 31 -3.48 18.82 -7.36
C LYS A 31 -2.20 19.55 -7.76
N LEU A 32 -1.28 18.89 -8.47
CA LEU A 32 -0.01 19.46 -8.91
C LEU A 32 0.00 19.75 -10.40
N GLU A 33 0.78 20.75 -10.80
CA GLU A 33 1.02 21.11 -12.21
C GLU A 33 2.42 20.70 -12.69
N ASP A 34 3.36 20.52 -11.76
CA ASP A 34 4.75 20.16 -12.10
C ASP A 34 4.85 18.71 -12.59
N GLU A 35 5.09 18.53 -13.89
CA GLU A 35 5.17 17.23 -14.54
C GLU A 35 6.28 16.33 -13.96
N THR A 36 7.39 16.91 -13.50
CA THR A 36 8.49 16.13 -12.91
C THR A 36 8.07 15.55 -11.56
N ALA A 37 7.45 16.37 -10.71
CA ALA A 37 6.89 15.92 -9.44
C ALA A 37 5.79 14.88 -9.64
N ILE A 38 4.88 15.09 -10.61
CA ILE A 38 3.82 14.14 -10.96
C ILE A 38 4.41 12.78 -11.35
N ASN A 39 5.44 12.74 -12.20
CA ASN A 39 6.06 11.50 -12.63
C ASN A 39 6.71 10.72 -11.47
N ILE A 40 7.35 11.44 -10.52
CA ILE A 40 7.91 10.83 -9.32
C ILE A 40 6.79 10.26 -8.44
N LEU A 41 5.74 11.03 -8.17
CA LEU A 41 4.61 10.61 -7.35
C LEU A 41 3.88 9.41 -7.97
N GLN A 42 3.71 9.40 -9.29
CA GLN A 42 3.12 8.25 -10.00
C GLN A 42 3.96 6.98 -9.82
N SER A 43 5.29 7.10 -9.81
CA SER A 43 6.20 5.97 -9.60
C SER A 43 6.03 5.41 -8.20
N ILE A 44 6.07 6.27 -7.17
CA ILE A 44 5.88 5.86 -5.77
C ILE A 44 4.50 5.23 -5.57
N ARG A 45 3.44 5.87 -6.07
CA ARG A 45 2.06 5.36 -6.01
C ARG A 45 1.93 3.96 -6.63
N ASN A 46 2.71 3.66 -7.66
CA ASN A 46 2.71 2.34 -8.29
C ASN A 46 3.48 1.28 -7.47
N GLU A 47 4.52 1.68 -6.74
CA GLU A 47 5.18 0.80 -5.75
C GLU A 47 4.17 0.40 -4.65
N GLU A 48 3.36 1.33 -4.15
CA GLU A 48 2.35 1.02 -3.12
C GLU A 48 1.28 0.04 -3.63
N LYS A 49 0.93 0.07 -4.92
CA LYS A 49 0.06 -0.95 -5.51
C LYS A 49 0.70 -2.34 -5.42
N GLY A 50 2.01 -2.43 -5.64
CA GLY A 50 2.77 -3.67 -5.47
C GLY A 50 2.74 -4.15 -4.01
N HIS A 51 2.96 -3.24 -3.05
CA HIS A 51 2.88 -3.56 -1.63
C HIS A 51 1.49 -4.05 -1.21
N ILE A 52 0.42 -3.41 -1.70
CA ILE A 52 -0.97 -3.84 -1.47
C ILE A 52 -1.19 -5.29 -1.91
N GLU A 53 -0.75 -5.66 -3.12
CA GLU A 53 -0.92 -7.02 -3.65
C GLU A 53 -0.11 -8.05 -2.85
N LEU A 54 1.11 -7.71 -2.45
CA LEU A 54 1.93 -8.58 -1.59
C LEU A 54 1.31 -8.75 -0.20
N ALA A 55 0.79 -7.68 0.40
CA ALA A 55 0.14 -7.73 1.71
C ALA A 55 -1.13 -8.60 1.67
N LYS A 56 -1.96 -8.48 0.63
CA LYS A 56 -3.12 -9.36 0.43
C LYS A 56 -2.71 -10.83 0.36
N ARG A 57 -1.67 -11.13 -0.42
CA ARG A 57 -1.17 -12.51 -0.57
C ARG A 57 -0.64 -13.08 0.75
N LEU A 58 0.01 -12.26 1.58
CA LEU A 58 0.43 -12.67 2.92
C LEU A 58 -0.76 -12.98 3.82
N ILE A 59 -1.80 -12.16 3.77
CA ILE A 59 -3.04 -12.38 4.52
C ILE A 59 -3.69 -13.71 4.12
N GLU A 60 -3.81 -13.99 2.82
CA GLU A 60 -4.35 -15.24 2.28
C GLU A 60 -3.59 -16.47 2.82
N LEU A 61 -2.26 -16.44 2.77
CA LEU A 61 -1.41 -17.54 3.25
C LEU A 61 -1.51 -17.78 4.76
N ILE A 62 -1.92 -16.79 5.55
CA ILE A 62 -2.08 -16.93 7.01
C ILE A 62 -3.44 -17.53 7.36
N GLN A 63 -4.44 -17.31 6.49
CA GLN A 63 -5.79 -17.83 6.66
C GLN A 63 -5.93 -19.31 6.21
N GLU A 64 -5.03 -19.80 5.34
CA GLU A 64 -4.89 -21.23 4.98
C GLU A 64 -4.28 -22.10 6.10
#